data_AF-A0A1J3FZD4-F1
#
_entry.id   AF-A0A1J3FZD4-F1
#
_cell.length_a   1.000
_cell.length_b   1.000
_cell.length_c   1.000
_cell.angle_alpha   90.00
_cell.angle_beta   90.00
_cell.angle_gamma   90.00
#
_symmetry.space_group_name_H-M   'P 1'
#
loop_
_entity.id
_entity.type
_entity.pdbx_description
1 polymer ?
#
loop_
_entity_poly.entity_id
_entity_poly.type
_entity_poly.pdbx_seq_one_letter_code
_entity_poly.pdbx_strand_id
1 'polypeptide(L)'
;ISVYYDFVKEIIEADKSSKFEALCHSSLPEGSPQENIIRNVSVLRELGVPQKLLLPLLISDHSLVCGEGKFQESLKKVVEMG
;
A
#
# COMPACT_ATOMS: atom_id res chain seq x y z
N ILE A 1 10.60 -12.31 -11.96
CA ILE A 1 10.42 -11.97 -10.54
C ILE A 1 9.24 -11.02 -10.45
N SER A 2 8.26 -11.31 -9.60
CA SER A 2 7.00 -10.56 -9.51
C SER A 2 7.28 -9.12 -9.08
N VAL A 3 6.63 -8.14 -9.74
CA VAL A 3 6.74 -6.70 -9.43
C VAL A 3 6.45 -6.40 -7.94
N TYR A 4 5.67 -7.25 -7.29
CA TYR A 4 5.30 -7.11 -5.88
C TYR A 4 6.23 -7.84 -4.91
N TYR A 5 7.15 -8.69 -5.38
CA TYR A 5 7.96 -9.53 -4.48
C TYR A 5 8.86 -8.69 -3.57
N ASP A 6 9.56 -7.70 -4.13
CA ASP A 6 10.46 -6.83 -3.37
C ASP A 6 9.66 -5.99 -2.37
N PHE A 7 8.50 -5.48 -2.78
CA PHE A 7 7.60 -4.73 -1.90
C PHE A 7 7.04 -5.58 -0.75
N VAL A 8 6.60 -6.82 -1.02
CA VAL A 8 6.15 -7.76 0.01
C VAL A 8 7.27 -8.10 0.97
N LYS A 9 8.48 -8.31 0.47
CA LYS A 9 9.67 -8.59 1.28
C LYS A 9 9.97 -7.44 2.24
N GLU A 10 9.95 -6.20 1.74
CA GLU A 10 10.19 -5.00 2.55
C GLU A 10 9.12 -4.82 3.63
N ILE A 11 7.85 -5.06 3.31
CA ILE A 11 6.76 -5.04 4.30
C ILE A 11 7.05 -6.04 5.44
N ILE A 12 7.36 -7.29 5.09
CA ILE A 12 7.65 -8.35 6.07
C ILE A 12 8.90 -8.03 6.90
N GLU A 13 9.94 -7.46 6.29
CA GLU A 13 11.17 -7.08 6.99
C GLU A 13 10.95 -5.90 7.95
N ALA A 14 10.15 -4.92 7.55
CA ALA A 14 9.77 -3.81 8.40
C ALA A 14 8.87 -4.23 9.58
N ASP A 15 8.06 -5.28 9.42
CA ASP A 15 7.30 -5.90 10.53
C ASP A 15 8.23 -6.46 11.60
N LYS A 16 9.19 -7.28 11.16
CA LYS A 16 10.15 -7.96 12.03
C LYS A 16 11.02 -6.97 12.79
N SER A 17 11.36 -5.85 12.17
CA SER A 17 12.23 -4.83 12.76
C SER A 17 11.47 -3.83 13.65
N SER A 18 10.13 -3.84 13.66
CA SER A 18 9.29 -2.82 14.31
C SER A 18 9.63 -1.38 13.90
N LYS A 19 10.35 -1.21 12.78
CA LYS A 19 10.77 0.09 12.26
C LYS A 19 9.89 0.44 11.07
N PHE A 20 9.22 1.57 11.19
CA PHE A 20 8.47 2.14 10.10
C PHE A 20 9.42 2.94 9.19
N GLU A 21 10.12 2.27 8.27
CA GLU A 21 10.79 2.98 7.17
C GLU A 21 9.81 3.19 6.03
N ALA A 22 9.86 4.39 5.42
CA ALA A 22 9.13 4.71 4.21
C ALA A 22 9.71 3.90 3.05
N LEU A 23 8.85 3.20 2.31
CA LEU A 23 9.28 2.33 1.21
C LEU A 23 9.70 3.20 0.03
N CYS A 24 10.92 3.01 -0.49
CA CYS A 24 11.44 3.82 -1.59
C CYS A 24 10.81 3.38 -2.93
N HIS A 25 9.90 4.20 -3.46
CA HIS A 25 9.04 3.87 -4.62
C HIS A 25 9.67 4.12 -6.01
N SER A 26 10.99 4.16 -6.13
CA SER A 26 11.67 4.82 -7.26
C SER A 26 11.69 4.08 -8.61
N SER A 27 10.85 3.06 -8.84
CA SER A 27 10.98 2.22 -10.07
C SER A 27 9.68 1.80 -10.77
N LEU A 28 8.51 2.33 -10.40
CA LEU A 28 7.25 1.95 -11.06
C LEU A 28 6.87 2.91 -12.20
N PRO A 29 6.27 2.41 -13.30
CA PRO A 29 5.74 3.26 -14.36
C PRO A 29 4.63 4.15 -13.82
N GLU A 30 4.78 5.45 -14.03
CA GLU A 30 3.83 6.49 -13.62
C GLU A 30 2.45 6.25 -14.29
N GLY A 31 1.39 6.24 -13.49
CA GLY A 31 0.01 5.95 -13.91
C GLY A 31 -0.34 4.46 -13.98
N SER A 32 0.55 3.55 -13.58
CA SER A 32 0.25 2.11 -13.63
C SER A 32 -0.70 1.65 -12.52
N PRO A 33 -1.50 0.59 -12.74
CA PRO A 33 -2.29 -0.02 -11.67
C PRO A 33 -1.44 -0.48 -10.48
N GLN A 34 -0.23 -0.95 -10.75
CA GLN A 34 0.72 -1.41 -9.73
C GLN A 34 1.17 -0.26 -8.82
N GLU A 35 1.46 0.90 -9.39
CA GLU A 35 1.82 2.11 -8.64
C GLU A 35 0.67 2.53 -7.70
N ASN A 36 -0.57 2.56 -8.19
CA ASN A 36 -1.72 2.92 -7.38
C ASN A 36 -1.91 1.99 -6.18
N ILE A 37 -1.75 0.68 -6.38
CA ILE A 37 -1.83 -0.31 -5.30
C ILE A 37 -0.74 -0.06 -4.27
N ILE A 38 0.51 0.10 -4.72
CA ILE A 38 1.66 0.30 -3.84
C ILE A 38 1.52 1.60 -3.04
N ARG A 39 1.16 2.72 -3.70
CA ARG A 39 0.89 4.01 -3.04
C ARG A 39 -0.21 3.87 -2.00
N ASN A 40 -1.33 3.26 -2.35
CA ASN A 40 -2.48 3.11 -1.45
C ASN A 40 -2.15 2.22 -0.24
N VAL A 41 -1.43 1.12 -0.45
CA VAL A 41 -0.99 0.22 0.63
C VAL A 41 0.02 0.90 1.56
N SER A 42 0.94 1.71 1.03
CA SER A 42 1.85 2.52 1.85
C SER A 42 1.10 3.47 2.79
N VAL A 43 0.09 4.20 2.27
CA VAL A 43 -0.73 5.10 3.09
C VAL A 43 -1.49 4.35 4.19
N LEU A 44 -2.08 3.18 3.87
CA LEU A 44 -2.75 2.35 4.88
C LEU A 44 -1.78 1.87 5.97
N ARG A 45 -0.55 1.53 5.58
CA ARG A 45 0.51 1.14 6.51
C ARG A 45 0.87 2.28 7.46
N GLU A 46 1.02 3.50 6.94
CA GLU A 46 1.30 4.73 7.74
C GLU A 46 0.18 5.01 8.74
N LEU A 47 -1.06 4.70 8.38
CA LEU A 47 -2.22 4.80 9.27
C LEU A 47 -2.28 3.69 10.35
N GLY A 48 -1.32 2.77 10.38
CA GLY A 48 -1.24 1.71 11.39
C GLY A 48 -2.08 0.47 11.06
N VAL A 49 -2.55 0.30 9.82
CA VAL A 49 -3.27 -0.90 9.42
C VAL A 49 -2.35 -2.14 9.54
N PRO A 50 -2.76 -3.21 10.23
CA PRO A 50 -1.95 -4.41 10.38
C PRO A 50 -1.52 -5.02 9.04
N GLN A 51 -0.25 -5.39 8.91
CA GLN A 51 0.30 -5.91 7.66
C GLN A 51 -0.41 -7.17 7.13
N LYS A 52 -0.95 -8.00 8.02
CA LYS A 52 -1.80 -9.16 7.66
C LYS A 52 -3.02 -8.79 6.81
N LEU A 53 -3.48 -7.54 6.91
CA LEU A 53 -4.57 -6.98 6.10
C LEU A 53 -4.05 -6.29 4.84
N LEU A 54 -2.78 -5.87 4.80
CA LEU A 54 -2.15 -5.21 3.66
C LEU A 54 -1.65 -6.20 2.60
N LEU A 55 -1.11 -7.35 3.00
CA LEU A 55 -0.58 -8.35 2.06
C LEU A 55 -1.64 -8.87 1.07
N PRO A 56 -2.89 -9.19 1.49
CA PRO A 56 -3.94 -9.59 0.54
C PRO A 56 -4.30 -8.49 -0.46
N LEU A 57 -4.13 -7.21 -0.11
CA LEU A 57 -4.42 -6.07 -0.98
C LEU A 57 -3.44 -5.96 -2.15
N LEU A 58 -2.20 -6.45 -1.99
CA LEU A 58 -1.19 -6.43 -3.04
C LEU A 58 -1.42 -7.47 -4.14
N ILE A 59 -2.08 -8.56 -3.79
CA ILE A 59 -2.36 -9.69 -4.69
C ILE A 59 -3.82 -9.71 -5.17
N SER A 60 -4.60 -8.72 -4.76
CA SER A 60 -6.02 -8.63 -5.11
C SER A 60 -6.17 -8.15 -6.56
N ASP A 61 -6.94 -8.89 -7.35
CA ASP A 61 -7.40 -8.46 -8.68
C ASP A 61 -8.44 -7.32 -8.59
N HIS A 62 -8.94 -7.01 -7.40
CA HIS A 62 -9.94 -5.97 -7.18
C HIS A 62 -9.33 -4.56 -7.06
N SER A 63 -10.12 -3.59 -7.52
CA SER A 63 -9.82 -2.18 -7.79
C SER A 63 -9.41 -1.33 -6.57
N LEU A 64 -8.34 -1.68 -5.86
CA LEU A 64 -7.56 -0.68 -5.10
C LEU A 64 -6.98 0.39 -6.01
N VAL A 65 -7.07 0.19 -7.33
CA VAL A 65 -6.75 1.09 -8.42
C VAL A 65 -7.78 2.23 -8.55
N CYS A 66 -8.21 2.82 -7.44
CA CYS A 66 -8.80 4.14 -7.48
C CYS A 66 -7.67 5.18 -7.49
N GLY A 67 -7.73 6.14 -8.41
CA GLY A 67 -6.74 7.20 -8.50
C GLY A 67 -6.60 7.96 -7.17
N GLU A 68 -5.44 8.58 -6.96
CA GLU A 68 -5.03 9.19 -5.69
C GLU A 68 -6.13 10.01 -5.00
N GLY A 69 -6.78 10.92 -5.73
CA GLY A 69 -7.83 11.76 -5.16
C GLY A 69 -9.01 10.96 -4.60
N LYS A 70 -9.49 9.95 -5.32
CA LYS A 70 -10.63 9.12 -4.88
C LYS A 70 -10.27 8.26 -3.67
N PHE A 71 -9.04 7.75 -3.65
CA PHE A 71 -8.52 6.98 -2.53
C PHE A 71 -8.43 7.84 -1.26
N GLN A 72 -7.80 9.01 -1.36
CA GLN A 72 -7.68 9.96 -0.24
C GLN A 72 -9.04 10.42 0.27
N GLU A 73 -9.99 10.73 -0.63
CA GLU A 73 -11.36 11.10 -0.24
C GLU A 73 -12.08 9.96 0.50
N SER A 74 -11.94 8.72 0.02
CA SER A 74 -12.56 7.55 0.64
C SER A 74 -11.94 7.26 2.00
N LEU A 75 -10.61 7.33 2.11
CA LEU A 75 -9.90 7.19 3.39
C LEU A 75 -10.36 8.23 4.39
N LYS A 76 -10.44 9.50 3.98
CA LYS A 76 -10.90 10.57 4.86
C LYS A 76 -12.26 10.27 5.47
N LYS A 77 -13.23 9.83 4.65
CA LYS A 77 -14.57 9.45 5.12
C LYS A 77 -14.54 8.31 6.14
N VAL A 78 -13.70 7.29 5.91
CA VAL A 78 -13.58 6.14 6.83
C VAL A 78 -12.91 6.55 8.14
N VAL A 79 -11.85 7.35 8.10
CA VAL A 79 -11.17 7.86 9.30
C VAL A 79 -12.09 8.76 10.12
N GLU A 80 -12.93 9.56 9.46
CA GLU A 80 -13.96 10.38 10.12
C GLU A 80 -15.08 9.54 10.76
N MET A 81 -15.27 8.28 10.33
CA MET A 81 -16.28 7.38 10.89
C MET A 81 -15.86 6.66 12.18
N GLY A 82 -14.56 6.64 12.52
CA GLY A 82 -14.04 6.09 13.78
C GLY A 82 -13.32 4.74 13.65
#